data_AF-A0A0F0C886-F1
#
_entry.id   AF-A0A0F0C886-F1
#
_cell.length_a   1.000
_cell.length_b   1.000
_cell.length_c   1.000
_cell.angle_alpha   90.00
_cell.angle_beta   90.00
_cell.angle_gamma   90.00
#
_symmetry.space_group_name_H-M   'P 1'
#
loop_
_entity.id
_entity.type
_entity.pdbx_description
1 polymer ?
#
loop_
_entity_poly.entity_id
_entity_poly.type
_entity_poly.pdbx_seq_one_letter_code
_entity_poly.pdbx_strand_id
1 'polypeptide(L)'
;MGKYLEKEKAIDTLTRLYEHIKREEHDQEAANGVWRAIEAIAALGDAWIPVTERMPEGREDVLVYTGNGWILVAWYGTNGQNWHITPTGITHDDIIAWMPLPEPYKEAEE
;
A
#
# COMPACT_ATOMS: atom_id res chain seq x y z
N MET A 1 -12.04 7.67 1.24
CA MET A 1 -11.76 8.13 -0.14
C MET A 1 -10.59 9.11 -0.27
N GLY A 2 -10.13 9.77 0.81
CA GLY A 2 -9.24 10.94 0.70
C GLY A 2 -7.84 10.82 1.31
N LYS A 3 -7.39 9.67 1.82
CA LYS A 3 -6.03 9.55 2.40
C LYS A 3 -5.06 8.83 1.47
N TYR A 4 -5.50 7.75 0.83
CA TYR A 4 -4.65 6.98 -0.07
C TYR A 4 -4.41 7.70 -1.40
N LEU A 5 -5.48 8.27 -1.98
CA LEU A 5 -5.41 9.09 -3.18
C LEU A 5 -4.53 10.35 -3.00
N GLU A 6 -4.38 10.83 -1.77
CA GLU A 6 -3.50 11.98 -1.46
C GLU A 6 -2.04 11.54 -1.29
N LYS A 7 -1.77 10.32 -0.79
CA LYS A 7 -0.42 9.73 -0.71
C LYS A 7 0.17 9.53 -2.11
N GLU A 8 -0.59 8.93 -3.04
CA GLU A 8 -0.13 8.72 -4.42
C GLU A 8 0.13 10.03 -5.16
N LYS A 9 -0.77 11.01 -5.06
CA LYS A 9 -0.56 12.35 -5.65
C LYS A 9 0.67 13.05 -5.06
N ALA A 10 0.89 12.92 -3.74
CA ALA A 10 2.06 13.50 -3.08
C ALA A 10 3.34 12.85 -3.61
N ILE A 11 3.38 11.52 -3.75
CA ILE A 11 4.52 10.80 -4.31
C ILE A 11 4.78 11.22 -5.77
N ASP A 12 3.76 11.22 -6.64
CA ASP A 12 3.89 11.64 -8.05
C ASP A 12 4.42 13.09 -8.17
N THR A 13 3.89 13.99 -7.35
CA THR A 13 4.35 15.39 -7.31
C THR A 13 5.83 15.48 -6.91
N LEU A 14 6.25 14.76 -5.87
CA LEU A 14 7.63 14.75 -5.40
C LEU A 14 8.58 14.07 -6.40
N THR A 15 8.14 13.03 -7.10
CA THR A 15 8.93 12.38 -8.17
C THR A 15 9.22 13.36 -9.30
N ARG A 16 8.23 14.16 -9.73
CA ARG A 16 8.44 15.19 -10.76
C ARG A 16 9.43 16.26 -10.29
N LEU A 17 9.32 16.67 -9.02
CA LEU A 17 10.23 17.65 -8.44
C LEU A 17 11.68 17.11 -8.37
N TYR A 18 11.85 15.85 -7.95
CA TYR A 18 13.16 15.19 -7.93
C TYR A 18 13.83 15.18 -9.32
N GLU A 19 13.08 14.77 -10.35
CA GLU A 19 13.59 14.75 -11.73
C GLU A 19 13.96 16.13 -12.25
N HIS A 20 13.18 17.16 -11.91
CA HIS A 20 13.47 18.53 -12.29
C HIS A 20 14.75 19.07 -11.63
N ILE A 21 14.89 18.92 -10.30
CA ILE A 21 16.09 19.35 -9.56
C ILE A 21 17.34 18.65 -10.10
N LYS A 22 17.24 17.34 -10.35
CA LYS A 22 18.35 16.54 -10.87
C LYS A 22 18.80 16.97 -12.27
N ARG A 23 17.88 17.44 -13.11
CA ARG A 23 18.15 17.85 -14.49
C ARG A 23 18.58 19.30 -14.63
N GLU A 24 17.97 20.20 -13.86
CA GLU A 24 18.07 21.65 -14.10
C GLU A 24 18.91 22.38 -13.07
N GLU A 25 18.84 21.99 -11.79
CA GLU A 25 19.51 22.71 -10.71
C GLU A 25 20.83 22.04 -10.29
N HIS A 26 20.99 20.74 -10.58
CA HIS A 26 22.14 19.92 -10.16
C HIS A 26 22.45 20.00 -8.65
N ASP A 27 21.48 20.43 -7.84
CA ASP A 27 21.59 20.47 -6.39
C ASP A 27 21.33 19.06 -5.84
N GLN A 28 22.43 18.35 -5.59
CA GLN A 28 22.40 16.99 -5.07
C GLN A 28 21.80 16.92 -3.66
N GLU A 29 21.96 17.96 -2.84
CA GLU A 29 21.43 17.99 -1.48
C GLU A 29 19.91 18.13 -1.51
N ALA A 30 19.40 19.04 -2.33
CA ALA A 30 17.96 19.21 -2.54
C ALA A 30 17.32 17.94 -3.13
N ALA A 31 17.94 17.32 -4.14
CA ALA A 31 17.45 16.09 -4.75
C ALA A 31 17.38 14.93 -3.72
N ASN A 32 18.43 14.77 -2.89
CA ASN A 32 18.45 13.76 -1.84
C ASN A 32 17.38 14.04 -0.76
N GLY A 33 17.14 15.31 -0.43
CA GLY A 33 16.06 15.72 0.48
C GLY A 33 14.68 15.31 -0.02
N VAL A 34 14.39 15.56 -1.30
CA VAL A 34 13.13 15.15 -1.94
C VAL A 34 13.00 13.64 -1.98
N TRP A 35 14.08 12.91 -2.30
CA TRP A 35 14.08 11.45 -2.30
C TRP A 35 13.72 10.87 -0.92
N ARG A 36 14.34 11.38 0.16
CA ARG A 36 14.02 10.95 1.53
C ARG A 36 12.58 11.25 1.92
N ALA A 37 11.98 12.32 1.41
CA ALA A 37 10.57 12.62 1.64
C ALA A 37 9.66 11.60 0.94
N ILE A 38 10.00 11.18 -0.28
CA ILE A 38 9.29 10.09 -0.99
C ILE A 38 9.36 8.80 -0.17
N GLU A 39 10.56 8.42 0.28
CA GLU A 39 10.76 7.22 1.10
C GLU A 39 9.97 7.28 2.42
N ALA A 40 10.00 8.42 3.11
CA ALA A 40 9.26 8.61 4.36
C ALA A 40 7.75 8.51 4.14
N ILE A 41 7.21 9.11 3.08
CA ILE A 41 5.78 9.05 2.76
C ILE A 41 5.38 7.65 2.33
N ALA A 42 6.21 6.96 1.53
CA ALA A 42 5.99 5.57 1.15
C ALA A 42 5.95 4.67 2.40
N ALA A 43 6.85 4.91 3.37
CA ALA A 43 6.97 4.19 4.63
C ALA A 43 5.92 4.58 5.69
N LEU A 44 5.12 5.64 5.50
CA LEU A 44 3.92 5.87 6.32
C LEU A 44 3.00 4.68 6.07
N GLY A 45 2.97 3.77 7.06
CA GLY A 45 2.34 2.47 6.98
C GLY A 45 0.97 2.54 6.33
N ASP A 46 0.72 1.65 5.38
CA ASP A 46 -0.51 1.66 4.60
C ASP A 46 -1.69 1.47 5.55
N ALA A 47 -2.42 2.56 5.77
CA ALA A 47 -3.66 2.52 6.51
C ALA A 47 -4.61 1.54 5.79
N TRP A 48 -5.39 0.80 6.57
CA TRP A 48 -6.49 -0.02 6.07
C TRP A 48 -7.27 0.70 4.97
N ILE A 49 -7.27 0.12 3.77
CA ILE A 49 -7.96 0.61 2.58
C ILE A 49 -9.35 -0.05 2.58
N PRO A 50 -10.44 0.72 2.69
CA PRO A 50 -11.77 0.15 2.60
C PRO A 50 -11.99 -0.51 1.24
N VAL A 51 -12.62 -1.69 1.20
CA VAL A 51 -12.92 -2.39 -0.06
C VAL A 51 -13.83 -1.57 -0.99
N THR A 52 -14.62 -0.65 -0.40
CA THR A 52 -15.48 0.30 -1.12
C THR A 52 -14.69 1.45 -1.75
N GLU A 53 -13.47 1.72 -1.29
CA GLU A 53 -12.59 2.74 -1.86
C GLU A 53 -11.79 2.16 -3.03
N ARG A 54 -11.18 0.99 -2.82
CA ARG A 54 -10.36 0.31 -3.83
C ARG A 54 -10.22 -1.17 -3.48
N MET A 55 -10.25 -2.05 -4.48
CA MET A 55 -9.89 -3.47 -4.32
C MET A 55 -8.39 -3.66 -4.52
N PRO A 56 -7.74 -4.66 -3.89
CA PRO A 56 -6.35 -4.97 -4.16
C PRO A 56 -6.13 -5.41 -5.60
N GLU A 57 -4.88 -5.30 -6.05
CA GLU A 57 -4.48 -5.91 -7.31
C GLU A 57 -4.64 -7.43 -7.21
N GLY A 58 -5.09 -8.04 -8.30
CA GLY A 58 -5.40 -9.45 -8.25
C GLY A 58 -4.14 -10.31 -8.18
N ARG A 59 -4.23 -11.43 -7.46
CA ARG A 59 -3.14 -12.39 -7.18
C ARG A 59 -2.07 -11.91 -6.19
N GLU A 60 -2.30 -10.83 -5.47
CA GLU A 60 -1.45 -10.44 -4.34
C GLU A 60 -2.08 -10.87 -3.02
N ASP A 61 -1.27 -11.48 -2.14
CA ASP A 61 -1.68 -11.77 -0.77
C ASP A 61 -1.67 -10.48 0.05
N VAL A 62 -2.79 -10.21 0.72
CA VAL A 62 -3.01 -9.01 1.52
C VAL A 62 -3.56 -9.39 2.90
N LEU A 63 -3.39 -8.49 3.86
CA LEU A 63 -4.16 -8.55 5.10
C LEU A 63 -5.56 -8.02 4.83
N VAL A 64 -6.58 -8.71 5.34
CA VAL A 64 -7.98 -8.27 5.30
C VAL A 64 -8.50 -8.07 6.71
N TYR A 65 -9.32 -7.04 6.88
CA TYR A 65 -10.08 -6.77 8.09
C TYR A 65 -11.56 -7.00 7.82
N THR A 66 -12.16 -7.79 8.70
CA THR A 66 -13.56 -8.19 8.58
C THR A 66 -14.46 -7.35 9.48
N GLY A 67 -15.75 -7.27 9.15
CA GLY A 67 -16.76 -6.52 9.92
C GLY A 67 -16.96 -7.06 11.34
N ASN A 68 -16.58 -8.30 11.61
CA ASN A 68 -16.58 -8.91 12.94
C ASN A 68 -15.20 -8.83 13.64
N GLY A 69 -14.23 -8.10 13.08
CA GLY A 69 -12.99 -7.72 13.76
C GLY A 69 -11.80 -8.66 13.57
N TRP A 70 -11.89 -9.66 12.69
CA TRP A 70 -10.78 -10.56 12.38
C TRP A 70 -9.81 -9.95 11.37
N ILE A 71 -8.51 -10.21 11.58
CA ILE A 71 -7.42 -9.93 10.65
C ILE A 71 -6.91 -11.25 10.07
N LEU A 72 -6.89 -11.36 8.75
CA LEU A 72 -6.58 -12.62 8.03
C LEU A 72 -5.75 -12.32 6.78
N VAL A 73 -5.16 -13.36 6.20
CA VAL A 73 -4.53 -13.29 4.87
C VAL A 73 -5.52 -13.77 3.82
N ALA A 74 -5.66 -13.01 2.74
CA ALA A 74 -6.48 -13.35 1.58
C ALA A 74 -5.89 -12.74 0.29
N TRP A 75 -6.33 -13.24 -0.86
CA TRP A 75 -6.01 -12.63 -2.17
C TRP A 75 -7.27 -12.48 -3.02
N TYR A 76 -7.25 -11.51 -3.93
CA TYR A 76 -8.37 -11.20 -4.82
C TYR A 76 -8.15 -11.78 -6.23
N GLY A 77 -9.15 -12.48 -6.77
CA GLY A 77 -9.05 -13.14 -8.07
C GLY A 77 -9.30 -12.22 -9.27
N THR A 78 -8.39 -12.19 -10.24
CA THR A 78 -8.48 -11.34 -11.46
C THR A 78 -9.62 -11.70 -12.42
N ASN A 79 -10.10 -12.95 -12.39
CA ASN A 79 -11.01 -13.49 -13.43
C ASN A 79 -12.43 -13.76 -12.93
N GLY A 80 -12.78 -13.31 -11.73
CA GLY A 80 -14.08 -13.63 -11.12
C GLY A 80 -14.46 -12.83 -9.90
N GLN A 81 -13.73 -11.74 -9.59
CA GLN A 81 -14.06 -10.78 -8.53
C GLN A 81 -14.29 -11.39 -7.14
N ASN A 82 -13.61 -12.50 -6.83
CA ASN A 82 -13.81 -13.25 -5.59
C ASN A 82 -12.55 -13.22 -4.71
N TRP A 83 -12.80 -13.19 -3.40
CA TRP A 83 -11.82 -13.32 -2.33
C TRP A 83 -11.54 -14.79 -2.04
N HIS A 84 -10.26 -15.11 -1.94
CA HIS A 84 -9.79 -16.41 -1.51
C HIS A 84 -9.19 -16.26 -0.11
N ILE A 85 -9.89 -16.81 0.89
CA ILE A 85 -9.61 -16.59 2.31
C ILE A 85 -9.25 -17.92 2.98
N THR A 86 -8.25 -17.89 3.85
CA THR A 86 -7.89 -18.99 4.74
C THR A 86 -7.87 -18.48 6.19
N PRO A 87 -8.60 -19.11 7.14
CA PRO A 87 -9.34 -20.38 7.07
C PRO A 87 -10.77 -20.27 6.47
N THR A 88 -11.33 -21.42 6.10
CA THR A 88 -12.67 -21.54 5.48
C THR A 88 -13.79 -21.18 6.46
N GLY A 89 -14.73 -20.33 6.04
CA GLY A 89 -15.91 -19.96 6.83
C GLY A 89 -16.25 -18.47 6.85
N ILE A 90 -15.37 -17.64 6.31
CA ILE A 90 -15.58 -16.19 6.18
C ILE A 90 -16.02 -15.89 4.75
N THR A 91 -17.07 -15.09 4.63
CA THR A 91 -17.62 -14.72 3.33
C THR A 91 -16.96 -13.43 2.82
N HIS A 92 -17.14 -13.16 1.54
CA HIS A 92 -16.57 -11.98 0.90
C HIS A 92 -17.20 -10.70 1.47
N ASP A 93 -18.49 -10.78 1.80
CA ASP A 93 -19.28 -9.68 2.35
C ASP A 93 -18.84 -9.30 3.76
N ASP A 94 -18.09 -10.17 4.43
CA ASP A 94 -17.52 -9.89 5.75
C ASP A 94 -16.26 -9.02 5.67
N ILE A 95 -15.58 -8.91 4.51
CA ILE A 95 -14.36 -8.11 4.37
C ILE A 95 -14.72 -6.64 4.14
N ILE A 96 -14.24 -5.74 5.01
CA ILE A 96 -14.52 -4.30 4.93
C ILE A 96 -13.31 -3.45 4.59
N ALA A 97 -12.09 -3.94 4.84
CA ALA A 97 -10.85 -3.26 4.47
C ALA A 97 -9.70 -4.24 4.24
N TRP A 98 -8.65 -3.77 3.58
CA TRP A 98 -7.42 -4.54 3.32
C TRP A 98 -6.18 -3.65 3.40
N MET A 99 -5.01 -4.27 3.54
CA MET A 99 -3.70 -3.61 3.40
C MET A 99 -2.66 -4.60 2.88
N PRO A 100 -1.59 -4.15 2.20
CA PRO A 100 -0.51 -5.04 1.79
C PRO A 100 0.13 -5.74 2.99
N LEU A 101 0.72 -6.92 2.75
CA LEU A 101 1.50 -7.61 3.75
C LEU A 101 2.70 -6.73 4.17
N PRO A 102 3.07 -6.73 5.46
CA PRO A 102 4.30 -6.09 5.89
C PRO A 102 5.50 -6.78 5.24
N GLU A 103 6.61 -6.04 5.13
CA GLU A 103 7.89 -6.63 4.73
C GLU A 103 8.21 -7.87 5.58
N PRO A 104 8.63 -8.99 4.96
CA PRO A 104 8.96 -10.20 5.69
C PRO A 104 9.99 -9.93 6.78
N TYR A 105 9.85 -10.61 7.92
CA TYR A 105 10.85 -10.55 8.99
C TYR A 105 12.22 -10.96 8.45
N LYS A 106 13.22 -10.11 8.67
CA LYS A 106 14.63 -10.39 8.41
C LYS A 106 15.34 -10.42 9.75
N GLU A 107 15.94 -11.55 10.08
CA GLU A 107 16.80 -11.67 11.26
C GLU A 107 18.04 -10.79 11.03
N ALA A 108 18.46 -10.05 12.06
CA ALA A 108 19.72 -9.32 11.98
C ALA A 108 20.86 -10.34 12.02
N GLU A 109 21.69 -10.37 10.99
CA GLU A 109 22.95 -11.12 11.05
C GLU A 109 23.80 -10.53 12.19
N GLU A 110 24.09 -11.34 13.21
CA GLU A 110 24.93 -10.96 14.37
C GLU A 110 26.40 -10.73 13.99
#